data_AF-X1MTG1-F1
#
_entry.id   AF-X1MTG1-F1
#
_cell.length_a   1.000
_cell.length_b   1.000
_cell.length_c   1.000
_cell.angle_alpha   90.00
_cell.angle_beta   90.00
_cell.angle_gamma   90.00
#
_symmetry.space_group_name_H-M   'P 1'
#
loop_
_entity.id
_entity.type
_entity.pdbx_description
1 polymer ?
#
loop_
_entity_poly.entity_id
_entity_poly.type
_entity_poly.pdbx_seq_one_letter_code
_entity_poly.pdbx_strand_id
1 'polypeptide(L)'
;MPETETLISMPVSLEGYAPPGSLQDKCSKCGQPVWVSPSSWLIMHDNPGMKILCTTCALVQMKEDKQFEIGAITPAQAEEILEYLVTR
;
A
#
# COMPACT_ATOMS: atom_id res chain seq x y z
N MET A 1 -9.76 19.35 4.13
CA MET A 1 -9.45 18.34 5.18
C MET A 1 -8.17 17.68 4.73
N PRO A 2 -7.13 17.49 5.58
CA PRO A 2 -5.91 16.86 5.12
C PRO A 2 -6.29 15.47 4.56
N GLU A 3 -5.89 15.23 3.32
CA GLU A 3 -6.21 13.99 2.61
C GLU A 3 -5.63 12.84 3.44
N THR A 4 -6.48 11.91 3.87
CA THR A 4 -6.00 10.76 4.63
C THR A 4 -5.29 9.84 3.64
N GLU A 5 -3.96 9.84 3.70
CA GLU A 5 -3.15 8.95 2.87
C GLU A 5 -3.58 7.49 3.07
N THR A 6 -3.51 6.73 1.99
CA THR A 6 -4.01 5.35 1.95
C THR A 6 -2.93 4.42 1.45
N LEU A 7 -2.63 3.40 2.24
CA LEU A 7 -1.75 2.31 1.87
C LEU A 7 -2.56 1.18 1.23
N ILE A 8 -2.12 0.68 0.10
CA ILE A 8 -2.79 -0.43 -0.59
C ILE A 8 -2.01 -1.72 -0.32
N SER A 9 -2.70 -2.72 0.20
CA SER A 9 -2.14 -4.01 0.58
C SER A 9 -2.87 -5.18 -0.08
N MET A 10 -2.14 -6.27 -0.30
CA MET A 10 -2.72 -7.50 -0.86
C MET A 10 -3.54 -8.24 0.20
N PRO A 11 -4.75 -8.74 -0.10
CA PRO A 11 -5.47 -9.64 0.80
C PRO A 11 -4.65 -10.89 1.15
N VAL A 12 -4.75 -11.37 2.39
CA VAL A 12 -4.09 -12.63 2.80
C VAL A 12 -4.70 -13.84 2.08
N SER A 13 -5.97 -13.75 1.70
CA SER A 13 -6.69 -14.79 0.95
C SER A 13 -6.28 -14.93 -0.51
N LEU A 14 -5.55 -13.95 -1.06
CA LEU A 14 -5.08 -14.02 -2.44
C LEU A 14 -3.79 -14.84 -2.50
N GLU A 15 -3.77 -15.85 -3.36
CA GLU A 15 -2.55 -16.62 -3.62
C GLU A 15 -1.46 -15.68 -4.17
N GLY A 16 -0.30 -15.67 -3.52
CA GLY A 16 0.78 -14.76 -3.85
C GLY A 16 1.95 -14.85 -2.88
N TYR A 17 2.98 -14.06 -3.16
CA TYR A 17 4.15 -13.95 -2.30
C TYR A 17 4.02 -12.76 -1.36
N ALA A 18 4.23 -12.99 -0.06
CA ALA A 18 4.42 -11.93 0.92
C ALA A 18 5.93 -11.77 1.18
N PRO A 19 6.48 -10.54 1.11
CA PRO A 19 7.86 -10.29 1.48
C PRO A 19 8.18 -10.83 2.89
N PRO A 20 9.36 -11.42 3.14
CA PRO A 20 9.75 -11.88 4.47
C PRO A 20 9.67 -10.73 5.49
N GLY A 21 9.12 -11.02 6.66
CA GLY A 21 8.86 -10.00 7.68
C GLY A 21 7.55 -9.23 7.49
N SER A 22 6.77 -9.49 6.43
CA SER A 22 5.41 -8.95 6.33
C SER A 22 4.55 -9.43 7.50
N LEU A 23 3.73 -8.53 8.03
CA LEU A 23 2.75 -8.84 9.08
C LEU A 23 1.34 -8.67 8.54
N GLN A 24 0.38 -9.27 9.22
CA GLN A 24 -1.03 -9.10 8.88
C GLN A 24 -1.62 -7.89 9.60
N ASP A 25 -2.43 -7.15 8.87
CA ASP A 25 -3.34 -6.15 9.44
C ASP A 25 -4.71 -6.26 8.75
N LYS A 26 -5.60 -5.29 8.94
CA LYS A 26 -6.97 -5.29 8.42
C LYS A 26 -7.19 -4.14 7.47
N CYS A 27 -7.86 -4.43 6.36
CA CYS A 27 -8.42 -3.39 5.50
C CYS A 27 -9.41 -2.53 6.30
N SER A 28 -9.20 -1.22 6.31
CA SER A 28 -10.04 -0.24 7.02
C SER A 28 -11.46 -0.12 6.45
N LYS A 29 -11.71 -0.61 5.22
CA LYS A 29 -13.04 -0.59 4.58
C LYS A 29 -13.82 -1.90 4.79
N CYS A 30 -13.21 -3.05 4.51
CA CYS A 30 -13.92 -4.34 4.53
C CYS A 30 -13.51 -5.28 5.68
N GLY A 31 -12.51 -4.93 6.48
CA GLY A 31 -12.04 -5.73 7.62
C GLY A 31 -11.28 -7.01 7.27
N GLN A 32 -11.14 -7.33 5.99
CA GLN A 32 -10.39 -8.52 5.53
C GLN A 32 -8.91 -8.40 5.90
N PRO A 33 -8.26 -9.53 6.26
CA PRO A 33 -6.83 -9.53 6.56
C PRO A 33 -6.02 -9.23 5.31
N VAL A 34 -4.98 -8.41 5.44
CA VAL A 34 -4.06 -8.00 4.37
C VAL A 34 -2.62 -8.17 4.80
N TRP A 35 -1.74 -8.42 3.84
CA TRP A 35 -0.29 -8.43 4.05
C TRP A 35 0.27 -7.01 3.98
N VAL A 36 0.92 -6.57 5.05
CA VAL A 36 1.62 -5.29 5.14
C VAL A 36 3.12 -5.57 5.18
N SER A 37 3.84 -5.06 4.19
CA SER A 37 5.29 -5.24 4.09
C SER A 37 6.04 -4.47 5.18
N PRO A 38 7.29 -4.86 5.53
CA PRO A 38 8.09 -4.12 6.50
C PRO A 38 8.27 -2.64 6.17
N SER A 39 8.44 -2.29 4.89
CA SER A 39 8.54 -0.89 4.47
C SER A 39 7.24 -0.13 4.68
N SER A 40 6.09 -0.75 4.42
CA SER A 40 4.78 -0.19 4.71
C SER A 40 4.57 0.05 6.21
N TRP A 41 5.07 -0.82 7.09
CA TRP A 41 5.03 -0.59 8.54
C TRP A 41 5.77 0.66 8.97
N LEU A 42 6.96 0.91 8.42
CA LEU A 42 7.74 2.12 8.71
C LEU A 42 6.97 3.37 8.25
N ILE A 43 6.41 3.34 7.05
CA ILE A 43 5.60 4.44 6.52
C ILE A 43 4.40 4.73 7.43
N MET A 44 3.69 3.70 7.91
CA MET A 44 2.54 3.87 8.80
C MET A 44 2.94 4.36 10.20
N HIS A 45 4.11 3.96 10.70
CA HIS A 45 4.65 4.48 11.96
C HIS A 45 4.88 5.99 11.88
N ASP A 46 5.48 6.45 10.78
CA ASP A 46 5.83 7.87 10.57
C ASP A 46 4.60 8.73 10.22
N ASN A 47 3.52 8.10 9.77
CA ASN A 47 2.28 8.77 9.34
C ASN A 47 1.06 8.18 10.09
N PRO A 48 0.91 8.50 11.38
CA PRO A 48 -0.19 7.99 12.19
C PRO A 48 -1.54 8.45 11.65
N GLY A 49 -2.46 7.51 11.42
CA GLY A 49 -3.78 7.76 10.86
C GLY A 49 -3.95 7.41 9.38
N MET A 50 -2.88 6.94 8.73
CA MET A 50 -2.96 6.34 7.40
C MET A 50 -3.93 5.15 7.40
N LYS A 51 -4.77 5.04 6.37
CA LYS A 51 -5.70 3.91 6.21
C LYS A 51 -5.05 2.82 5.39
N ILE A 52 -5.34 1.56 5.72
CA ILE A 52 -4.95 0.42 4.89
C ILE A 52 -6.16 -0.02 4.09
N LEU A 53 -6.08 -0.07 2.77
CA LEU A 53 -7.10 -0.68 1.92
C LEU A 53 -6.56 -1.95 1.27
N CYS A 54 -7.39 -2.98 1.20
CA CYS A 54 -7.08 -4.08 0.32
C CYS A 54 -7.18 -3.63 -1.15
N THR A 55 -6.42 -4.28 -2.04
CA THR A 55 -6.42 -4.00 -3.48
C THR A 55 -7.83 -3.91 -4.07
N THR A 56 -8.74 -4.82 -3.70
CA THR A 56 -10.14 -4.79 -4.16
C THR A 56 -10.88 -3.52 -3.72
N CYS A 57 -10.75 -3.13 -2.45
CA CYS A 57 -11.40 -1.92 -1.93
C CYS A 57 -10.82 -0.65 -2.56
N ALA A 58 -9.50 -0.62 -2.80
CA ALA A 58 -8.85 0.49 -3.48
C ALA A 58 -9.35 0.65 -4.92
N LEU A 59 -9.47 -0.44 -5.69
CA LEU A 59 -10.01 -0.41 -7.06
C LEU A 59 -11.47 0.07 -7.10
N VAL A 60 -12.29 -0.35 -6.14
CA VAL A 60 -13.67 0.14 -6.01
C VAL A 60 -13.67 1.64 -5.72
N GLN A 61 -12.81 2.10 -4.82
CA GLN A 61 -12.71 3.51 -4.47
C GLN A 61 -12.23 4.37 -5.64
N MET A 62 -11.26 3.91 -6.45
CA MET A 62 -10.85 4.60 -7.69
C MET A 62 -11.99 4.78 -8.69
N LYS A 63 -12.91 3.81 -8.75
CA LYS A 63 -14.05 3.87 -9.66
C LYS A 63 -15.10 4.88 -9.18
N GLU A 64 -15.27 4.98 -7.86
CA GLU A 64 -16.23 5.86 -7.18
C GLU A 64 -15.72 7.30 -7.07
N ASP A 65 -14.41 7.47 -6.91
CA ASP A 65 -13.74 8.76 -6.69
C ASP A 65 -12.61 8.97 -7.72
N LYS A 66 -12.85 9.88 -8.67
CA LYS A 66 -11.89 10.21 -9.73
C LYS A 66 -10.68 11.00 -9.24
N GLN A 67 -10.70 11.51 -8.00
CA GLN A 67 -9.56 12.17 -7.37
C GLN A 67 -8.72 11.21 -6.54
N PHE A 68 -9.16 9.95 -6.38
CA PHE A 68 -8.39 8.93 -5.70
C PHE A 68 -7.24 8.45 -6.61
N GLU A 69 -6.09 9.10 -6.48
CA GLU A 69 -4.86 8.74 -7.17
C GLU A 69 -4.09 7.68 -6.37
N ILE A 70 -3.74 6.56 -7.01
CA ILE A 70 -2.77 5.63 -6.45
C ILE A 70 -1.38 6.21 -6.71
N GLY A 71 -0.79 6.83 -5.70
CA GLY A 71 0.64 7.14 -5.67
C GLY A 71 1.44 5.83 -5.60
N ALA A 72 1.70 5.21 -6.75
CA ALA A 72 2.28 3.86 -6.79
C ALA A 72 3.78 3.82 -6.49
N ILE A 73 4.47 4.96 -6.46
CA ILE A 73 5.91 5.06 -6.20
C ILE A 73 6.22 6.52 -5.89
N THR A 74 6.91 6.77 -4.77
CA THR A 74 7.47 8.10 -4.52
C THR A 74 8.59 8.38 -5.53
N PRO A 75 8.93 9.65 -5.82
CA PRO A 75 10.09 9.98 -6.66
C PRO A 75 11.38 9.31 -6.18
N ALA A 76 11.60 9.20 -4.87
CA ALA A 76 12.75 8.51 -4.30
C ALA A 76 12.76 7.00 -4.59
N GLN A 77 11.59 6.34 -4.52
CA GLN A 77 11.46 4.93 -4.89
C GLN A 77 11.66 4.71 -6.39
N ALA A 78 11.21 5.66 -7.22
CA ALA A 78 11.47 5.62 -8.66
C ALA A 78 12.97 5.76 -8.97
N GLU A 79 13.69 6.64 -8.27
CA GLU A 79 15.14 6.78 -8.38
C GLU A 79 15.88 5.50 -7.95
N GLU A 80 15.52 4.90 -6.81
CA GLU A 80 16.10 3.62 -6.36
C GLU A 80 15.92 2.48 -7.38
N ILE A 81 14.73 2.39 -7.99
CA ILE A 81 14.44 1.38 -9.03
C ILE A 81 15.30 1.64 -10.28
N LEU A 82 15.46 2.90 -10.68
CA LEU A 82 16.26 3.28 -11.84
C LEU A 82 17.75 2.99 -11.61
N GLU A 83 18.30 3.33 -10.44
CA GLU A 83 19.69 3.02 -10.08
C GLU A 83 19.96 1.51 -10.11
N TYR A 84 19.04 0.70 -9.56
CA TYR A 84 19.15 -0.76 -9.57
C TYR A 84 19.17 -1.35 -10.99
N LEU A 85 18.38 -0.77 -11.92
CA LEU A 85 18.30 -1.25 -13.30
C LEU A 85 19.51 -0.87 -14.16
N VAL A 86 20.19 0.23 -13.83
CA VAL A 86 21.37 0.73 -14.58
C VAL A 86 22.68 0.07 -14.12
N THR A 87 22.73 -0.48 -12.90
CA THR A 87 23.92 -1.10 -12.31
C THR A 87 24.04 -2.61 -12.56
N ARG A 88 23.21 -3.18 -13.44
CA ARG A 88 23.24 -4.58 -13.91
C ARG A 88 23.39 -4.65 -15.42
#